data_AF-A0A6J4N9G7-F1
#
_entry.id   AF-A0A6J4N9G7-F1
#
_cell.length_a   1.000
_cell.length_b   1.000
_cell.length_c   1.000
_cell.angle_alpha   90.00
_cell.angle_beta   90.00
_cell.angle_gamma   90.00
#
_symmetry.space_group_name_H-M   'P 1'
#
loop_
_entity.id
_entity.type
_entity.pdbx_description
1 polymer ?
#
loop_
_entity_poly.entity_id
_entity_poly.type
_entity_poly.pdbx_seq_one_letter_code
_entity_poly.pdbx_strand_id
1 'polypeptide(L)' 'MAGTYRVTIDVRRIQANVLATEGGRLTDLAVRNWLRSVGFSPQADGLTWLAAQESLGRLDKSEILRAERVYDHAAAAAR' A
#
# COMPACT_ATOMS: atom_id res chain seq x y z
N MET A 1 3.24 9.03 17.33
CA MET A 1 1.98 8.47 16.76
C MET A 1 2.28 8.04 15.34
N ALA A 2 2.32 6.73 15.08
CA ALA A 2 2.44 6.22 13.71
C ALA A 2 1.20 6.67 12.92
N GLY A 3 1.39 7.34 11.79
CA GLY A 3 0.29 7.76 10.92
C GLY A 3 -0.23 6.59 10.10
N THR A 4 -1.54 6.52 9.93
CA THR A 4 -2.19 5.65 8.93
C THR A 4 -2.27 6.41 7.61
N TYR A 5 -1.99 5.72 6.51
CA TYR A 5 -2.01 6.29 5.17
C TYR A 5 -2.98 5.50 4.29
N ARG A 6 -3.75 6.22 3.48
CA ARG A 6 -4.45 5.69 2.33
C ARG A 6 -3.54 5.82 1.13
N VAL A 7 -3.29 4.70 0.45
CA VAL A 7 -2.35 4.66 -0.67
C VAL A 7 -2.93 3.98 -1.88
N THR A 8 -2.50 4.43 -3.06
CA THR A 8 -2.72 3.76 -4.34
C THR A 8 -1.39 3.18 -4.80
N ILE A 9 -1.39 1.89 -5.12
CA ILE A 9 -0.17 1.13 -5.42
C ILE A 9 -0.17 0.73 -6.89
N ASP A 10 0.96 0.93 -7.56
CA ASP A 10 1.21 0.44 -8.91
C ASP A 10 1.68 -1.03 -8.85
N VAL A 11 0.73 -1.95 -8.96
CA VAL A 11 1.01 -3.39 -9.00
C VAL A 11 1.92 -3.76 -10.17
N ARG A 12 1.80 -3.07 -11.32
CA ARG A 12 2.63 -3.36 -12.50
C ARG A 12 4.08 -2.95 -12.25
N ARG A 13 4.30 -1.85 -11.53
CA ARG A 13 5.65 -1.43 -11.13
C ARG A 13 6.29 -2.46 -10.19
N ILE A 14 5.56 -2.95 -9.20
CA ILE A 14 6.04 -4.01 -8.29
C ILE A 14 6.46 -5.25 -9.11
N GLN A 15 5.61 -5.70 -10.03
CA GLN A 15 5.92 -6.84 -10.89
C GLN A 15 7.18 -6.62 -11.74
N ALA A 16 7.36 -5.41 -12.30
CA ALA A 16 8.54 -5.08 -13.09
C ALA A 16 9.82 -5.06 -12.24
N ASN A 17 9.74 -4.53 -11.02
CA ASN A 17 10.87 -4.49 -10.09
C ASN A 17 11.28 -5.90 -9.66
N VAL A 18 10.32 -6.72 -9.23
CA VAL A 18 10.57 -8.13 -8.85
C VAL A 18 11.14 -8.93 -10.03
N LEU A 19 10.62 -8.72 -11.24
CA LEU A 19 11.17 -9.38 -12.43
C LEU A 19 12.63 -8.97 -12.68
N ALA A 20 12.96 -7.70 -12.49
CA ALA A 20 14.32 -7.19 -12.70
C ALA A 20 15.30 -7.65 -11.61
N THR A 21 14.86 -7.82 -10.37
CA THR A 21 15.73 -8.18 -9.23
C THR A 21 15.82 -9.69 -8.99
N GLU A 22 14.71 -10.40 -9.12
CA GLU A 22 14.58 -11.82 -8.76
C GLU A 22 14.37 -12.74 -9.98
N GLY A 23 14.12 -12.17 -11.17
CA GLY A 23 13.84 -12.95 -12.39
C GLY A 23 12.47 -13.64 -12.41
N GLY A 24 11.66 -13.46 -11.35
CA GLY A 24 10.34 -14.07 -11.19
C GLY A 24 9.21 -13.17 -11.69
N ARG A 25 8.23 -13.75 -12.40
CA ARG A 25 7.00 -13.03 -12.79
C ARG A 25 5.89 -13.31 -11.79
N LEU A 26 5.57 -12.32 -10.95
CA LEU A 26 4.44 -12.41 -10.02
C LEU A 26 3.11 -12.17 -10.73
N THR A 27 2.09 -12.93 -10.34
CA THR A 27 0.70 -12.63 -10.72
C THR A 27 0.18 -11.45 -9.90
N ASP A 28 -0.88 -10.78 -10.38
CA ASP A 28 -1.55 -9.71 -9.61
C ASP A 28 -2.02 -10.20 -8.23
N LEU A 29 -2.59 -11.41 -8.18
CA LEU A 29 -3.01 -12.05 -6.93
C LEU A 29 -1.84 -12.28 -5.96
N ALA A 30 -0.67 -12.70 -6.46
CA ALA A 30 0.51 -12.90 -5.63
C ALA A 30 0.99 -11.59 -5.00
N VAL A 31 1.03 -10.49 -5.78
CA VAL A 31 1.37 -9.16 -5.26
C VAL A 31 0.38 -8.70 -4.21
N ARG A 32 -0.94 -8.86 -4.46
CA ARG A 32 -1.98 -8.49 -3.47
C ARG A 32 -1.89 -9.31 -2.19
N ASN A 33 -1.55 -10.60 -2.29
CA ASN A 33 -1.35 -11.46 -1.12
C ASN A 33 -0.13 -11.00 -0.30
N TRP A 34 0.96 -10.67 -0.98
CA TRP A 34 2.16 -10.14 -0.35
C TRP A 34 1.91 -8.78 0.32
N LEU A 35 1.22 -7.84 -0.34
CA LEU A 35 0.84 -6.56 0.25
C LEU A 35 0.07 -6.76 1.57
N ARG A 36 -0.87 -7.72 1.61
CA ARG A 36 -1.59 -8.08 2.83
C ARG A 36 -0.67 -8.63 3.91
N SER A 37 0.31 -9.46 3.57
CA SER A 37 1.22 -10.03 4.56
C SER A 37 2.19 -9.00 5.16
N VAL A 38 2.49 -7.92 4.45
CA VAL A 38 3.38 -6.83 4.92
C VAL A 38 2.64 -5.62 5.51
N GLY A 39 1.33 -5.77 5.78
CA GLY A 39 0.55 -4.81 6.56
C GLY A 39 -0.32 -3.84 5.77
N PHE A 40 -0.54 -4.08 4.47
CA PHE A 40 -1.50 -3.30 3.69
C PHE A 40 -2.89 -3.94 3.74
N SER A 41 -3.89 -3.17 4.12
CA SER A 41 -5.29 -3.60 4.17
C SER A 41 -6.05 -3.01 2.98
N PRO A 42 -6.65 -3.84 2.10
CA PRO A 42 -7.40 -3.32 0.95
C PRO A 42 -8.64 -2.55 1.43
N GLN A 43 -8.98 -1.47 0.74
CA GLN A 43 -10.22 -0.74 0.97
C GLN A 43 -11.36 -1.29 0.11
N ALA A 44 -12.59 -0.92 0.45
CA ALA A 44 -13.79 -1.37 -0.26
C ALA A 44 -13.84 -0.94 -1.73
N ASP A 45 -13.09 0.09 -2.12
CA ASP A 45 -12.96 0.54 -3.50
C ASP A 45 -12.11 -0.40 -4.38
N GLY A 46 -11.41 -1.37 -3.79
CA GLY A 46 -10.55 -2.33 -4.49
C GLY A 46 -9.28 -1.75 -5.12
N LEU A 47 -9.06 -0.43 -4.98
CA LEU A 47 -7.99 0.33 -5.62
C LEU A 47 -7.02 0.93 -4.61
N THR A 48 -7.50 1.23 -3.41
CA THR A 48 -6.70 1.83 -2.34
C THR A 48 -6.46 0.85 -1.21
N TRP A 49 -5.40 1.15 -0.46
CA TRP A 49 -4.94 0.36 0.67
C TRP A 49 -4.73 1.28 1.87
N LEU A 50 -4.99 0.76 3.06
CA LEU A 50 -4.54 1.38 4.31
C LEU A 50 -3.27 0.70 4.79
N ALA A 51 -2.29 1.50 5.19
CA ALA A 51 -1.03 1.02 5.72
C ALA A 51 -0.47 1.98 6.77
N ALA A 52 0.29 1.43 7.72
CA ALA A 52 1.11 2.24 8.62
C ALA A 52 2.33 2.81 7.86
N GLN A 53 2.91 3.88 8.39
CA GLN A 53 4.12 4.48 7.82
C GLN A 53 5.27 3.47 7.62
N GLU A 54 5.43 2.52 8.55
CA GLU A 54 6.47 1.50 8.48
C GLU A 54 6.27 0.52 7.32
N SER A 55 5.02 0.16 7.02
CA SER A 55 4.68 -0.68 5.87
C SER A 55 4.98 0.01 4.54
N LEU A 56 4.83 1.34 4.47
CA LEU A 56 5.21 2.10 3.27
C LEU A 56 6.71 1.97 2.96
N GLY A 57 7.55 1.82 3.99
CA GLY A 57 8.99 1.59 3.82
C GLY A 57 9.35 0.23 3.20
N ARG A 58 8.38 -0.66 3.00
CA ARG A 58 8.55 -1.95 2.29
C ARG A 58 8.42 -1.83 0.78
N LEU A 59 7.90 -0.72 0.28
CA LEU A 59 7.74 -0.44 -1.14
C LEU A 59 8.80 0.54 -1.63
N ASP A 60 9.20 0.39 -2.88
CA ASP A 60 9.92 1.45 -3.57
C ASP A 60 9.00 2.66 -3.82
N LYS A 61 9.55 3.87 -3.79
CA LYS A 61 8.75 5.09 -4.01
C LYS A 61 8.06 5.11 -5.38
N SER A 62 8.64 4.48 -6.40
CA SER A 62 8.04 4.38 -7.73
C SER A 62 6.82 3.46 -7.78
N GLU A 63 6.64 2.59 -6.80
CA GLU A 63 5.51 1.66 -6.68
C GLU A 63 4.28 2.32 -6.03
N ILE A 64 4.45 3.52 -5.47
CA ILE A 64 3.40 4.28 -4.79
C ILE A 64 2.93 5.39 -5.73
N LEU A 65 1.72 5.26 -6.27
CA LEU A 65 1.12 6.28 -7.14
C LEU A 65 0.62 7.48 -6.34
N ARG A 66 0.07 7.22 -5.15
CA ARG A 66 -0.47 8.24 -4.25
C ARG A 66 -0.37 7.75 -2.81
N ALA A 67 -0.04 8.64 -1.89
CA ALA A 67 -0.11 8.36 -0.45
C ALA A 67 -0.64 9.58 0.28
N GLU A 68 -1.70 9.38 1.05
CA GLU A 68 -2.38 10.41 1.81
C GLU A 68 -2.49 9.99 3.26
N ARG A 69 -2.06 10.86 4.17
CA ARG A 69 -2.24 10.61 5.59
C ARG A 69 -3.72 10.72 5.93
N VAL A 70 -4.28 9.64 6.47
CA VAL A 70 -5.65 9.65 7.00
C VAL A 70 -5.55 10.03 8.46
N TYR A 71 -6.01 11.24 8.79
CA TYR A 71 -6.27 11.60 10.18
C TYR A 71 -7.59 10.95 10.57
N ASP A 72 -7.57 10.16 11.64
CA ASP A 72 -8.79 9.69 12.28
C ASP A 72 -9.52 10.91 12.82
N HIS A 73 -10.46 11.46 12.05
CA HIS A 73 -11.28 12.61 12.43
C HIS A 73 -12.44 12.17 13.35
N ALA A 74 -12.31 11.06 14.07
CA ALA A 74 -13.31 10.56 15.01
C ALA A 74 -13.48 11.44 16.28
N ALA A 75 -12.72 12.53 16.43
CA ALA A 75 -12.74 13.39 17.62
C ALA A 75 -13.08 14.87 17.36
N ALA A 76 -13.74 15.23 16.25
CA ALA A 76 -14.09 16.64 15.95
C ALA A 76 -15.60 16.90 15.72
N ALA A 77 -16.49 16.02 16.17
CA ALA A 77 -17.94 16.22 16.09
C ALA A 77 -18.62 16.18 17.47
N ALA A 78 -17.99 16.80 18.48
CA ALA A 78 -18.61 17.04 19.78
C ALA A 78 -18.15 18.39 20.35
N ARG A 79 -18.61 19.49 19.74
CA ARG A 79 -18.77 20.79 20.41
C ARG A 79 -19.94 21.54 19.79
#